data_AF-A0A956QLL9-F1
#
_entry.id   AF-A0A956QLL9-F1
#
_cell.length_a   1.000
_cell.length_b   1.000
_cell.length_c   1.000
_cell.angle_alpha   90.00
_cell.angle_beta   90.00
_cell.angle_gamma   90.00
#
_symmetry.space_group_name_H-M   'P 1'
#
loop_
_entity.id
_entity.type
_entity.pdbx_description
1 polymer ?
#
loop_
_entity_poly.entity_id
_entity_poly.type
_entity_poly.pdbx_seq_one_letter_code
_entity_poly.pdbx_strand_id
1 'polypeptide(L)'
;LYLNGPAPEGVDRHQFEVSVEFAQLSEDPELGGPDSNYDGLADCKGSKIQTLEESYRRVLTERCVRAKHPLIRLELPRMDAFSIGSLFCFFETVAAVNQRLAEIPGWDDQKQAISAEQLLDQVSKT
;
A
#
# COMPACT_ATOMS: atom_id res chain seq x y z
N LEU A 1 2.30 14.17 -10.13
CA LEU A 1 3.69 13.65 -10.16
C LEU A 1 4.67 14.81 -10.03
N TYR A 2 5.11 15.12 -8.81
CA TYR A 2 6.18 16.10 -8.58
C TYR A 2 7.44 15.33 -8.22
N LEU A 3 8.34 15.17 -9.19
CA LEU A 3 9.69 14.65 -8.98
C LEU A 3 10.64 15.57 -9.72
N ASN A 4 11.00 16.72 -9.14
CA ASN A 4 12.14 17.53 -9.59
C ASN A 4 12.58 18.50 -8.49
N GLY A 5 13.33 17.97 -7.52
CA GLY A 5 14.04 18.77 -6.52
C GLY A 5 15.12 17.92 -5.85
N PRO A 6 16.24 18.51 -5.41
CA PRO A 6 17.29 17.75 -4.72
C PRO A 6 16.71 17.19 -3.41
N ALA A 7 16.78 15.87 -3.24
CA ALA A 7 16.44 15.20 -1.99
C ALA A 7 17.35 15.68 -0.85
N PRO A 8 16.82 15.92 0.36
CA PRO A 8 17.63 16.24 1.53
C PRO A 8 18.53 15.04 1.90
N GLU A 9 19.64 15.31 2.58
CA GLU A 9 20.58 14.29 3.03
C GLU A 9 19.88 13.23 3.90
N GLY A 10 20.15 11.95 3.63
CA GLY A 10 19.55 10.82 4.34
C GLY A 10 18.27 10.24 3.73
N VAL A 11 17.75 10.82 2.65
CA VAL A 11 16.57 10.27 1.95
C VAL A 11 17.02 9.35 0.82
N ASP A 12 16.83 8.04 1.03
CA ASP A 12 17.01 7.04 -0.02
C ASP A 12 15.99 7.26 -1.13
N ARG A 13 16.45 7.73 -2.30
CA ARG A 13 15.59 7.98 -3.47
C ARG A 13 15.13 6.68 -4.14
N HIS A 14 15.59 5.52 -3.68
CA HIS A 14 15.19 4.22 -4.20
C HIS A 14 13.90 3.68 -3.56
N GLN A 15 13.36 4.37 -2.56
CA GLN A 15 12.14 3.97 -1.88
C GLN A 15 10.99 4.93 -2.20
N PHE A 16 9.82 4.35 -2.39
CA PHE A 16 8.55 5.06 -2.52
C PHE A 16 7.47 4.32 -1.76
N GLU A 17 6.45 5.05 -1.34
CA GLU A 17 5.31 4.50 -0.62
C GLU A 17 4.08 4.46 -1.53
N VAL A 18 3.29 3.39 -1.42
CA VAL A 18 2.00 3.25 -2.10
C VAL A 18 0.94 3.06 -1.02
N SER A 19 0.00 4.00 -0.96
CA SER A 19 -1.16 3.94 -0.05
C SER A 19 -2.40 3.59 -0.87
N VAL A 20 -3.13 2.56 -0.42
CA VAL A 20 -4.43 2.18 -0.96
C VAL A 20 -5.49 2.56 0.07
N GLU A 21 -6.45 3.39 -0.34
CA GLU A 21 -7.40 4.03 0.55
C GLU A 21 -8.82 3.88 0.05
N PHE A 22 -9.77 3.77 0.96
CA PHE A 22 -11.20 3.76 0.64
C PHE A 22 -11.84 5.07 1.10
N ALA A 23 -12.60 5.72 0.22
CA ALA A 23 -13.23 7.01 0.49
C ALA A 23 -14.40 6.90 1.47
N GLN A 24 -15.07 5.75 1.50
CA GLN A 24 -16.12 5.43 2.46
C GLN A 24 -15.85 4.10 3.15
N LEU A 25 -15.96 4.13 4.48
CA LEU A 25 -16.11 2.91 5.27
C LEU A 25 -17.53 2.38 5.12
N SER A 26 -17.68 1.05 5.11
CA SER A 26 -19.00 0.41 5.10
C SER A 26 -19.77 0.67 6.40
N GLU A 27 -19.05 0.86 7.51
CA GLU A 27 -19.54 1.28 8.80
C GLU A 27 -18.57 2.31 9.37
N ASP A 28 -19.09 3.38 9.97
CA ASP A 28 -18.26 4.44 10.59
C ASP A 28 -18.53 4.48 12.10
N PRO A 29 -17.91 3.56 12.86
CA PRO A 29 -18.09 3.52 14.30
C PRO A 29 -17.46 4.76 14.95
N GLU A 30 -17.99 5.11 16.13
CA GLU A 30 -17.34 6.09 16.98
C GLU A 30 -16.28 5.42 17.84
N LEU A 31 -15.20 6.14 18.10
CA LEU A 31 -14.19 5.70 19.04
C LEU A 31 -14.81 5.63 20.44
N GLY A 32 -15.07 4.40 20.88
CA GLY A 32 -15.47 4.09 22.25
C GLY A 32 -14.26 4.03 23.18
N GLY A 33 -14.53 3.95 24.49
CA GLY A 33 -13.47 3.82 25.49
C GLY A 33 -14.00 4.10 26.89
N PRO A 34 -13.25 3.69 27.93
CA PRO A 34 -13.59 4.01 29.30
C PRO A 34 -13.64 5.54 29.52
N ASP A 35 -14.32 6.00 30.57
CA ASP A 35 -14.31 7.43 30.94
C ASP A 35 -12.97 7.86 31.54
N SER A 36 -12.13 6.91 31.93
CA SER A 36 -10.78 7.15 32.40
C SER A 36 -9.81 7.26 31.22
N ASN A 37 -9.04 8.37 31.17
CA ASN A 37 -8.05 8.66 30.12
C ASN A 37 -6.72 7.91 30.31
N TYR A 38 -6.74 6.61 30.63
CA TYR A 38 -5.51 5.84 30.85
C TYR A 38 -4.71 5.58 29.57
N ASP A 39 -5.39 5.52 28.42
CA ASP A 39 -4.80 5.30 27.10
C ASP A 39 -4.38 6.61 26.41
N GLY A 40 -4.73 7.77 26.97
CA GLY A 40 -4.45 9.07 26.38
C GLY A 40 -5.35 9.43 25.19
N LEU A 41 -6.42 8.67 24.93
CA LEU A 41 -7.31 8.85 23.78
C LEU A 41 -8.61 9.58 24.12
N ALA A 42 -8.74 10.16 25.32
CA ALA A 42 -9.97 10.86 25.72
C ALA A 42 -10.40 11.97 24.76
N ASP A 43 -9.44 12.69 24.16
CA ASP A 43 -9.72 13.77 23.19
C ASP A 43 -10.30 13.25 21.86
N CYS A 44 -10.08 11.96 21.56
CA CYS A 44 -10.60 11.31 20.35
C CYS A 44 -11.92 10.58 20.61
N LYS A 45 -12.37 10.46 21.87
CA LYS A 45 -13.58 9.73 22.24
C LYS A 45 -14.82 10.36 21.58
N GLY A 46 -15.69 9.53 21.02
CA GLY A 46 -16.87 9.99 20.27
C GLY A 46 -16.56 10.53 18.86
N SER A 47 -15.28 10.63 18.47
CA SER A 47 -14.93 10.91 17.08
C SER A 47 -15.21 9.69 16.22
N LYS A 48 -15.69 9.92 15.00
CA LYS A 48 -15.83 8.90 13.98
C LYS A 48 -14.46 8.37 13.54
N ILE A 49 -14.34 7.07 13.33
CA ILE A 49 -13.09 6.46 12.84
C ILE A 49 -12.68 7.09 11.50
N GLN A 50 -13.63 7.37 10.61
CA GLN A 50 -13.34 8.01 9.33
C GLN A 50 -12.66 9.37 9.51
N THR A 51 -13.08 10.19 10.49
CA THR A 51 -12.47 11.49 10.79
C THR A 51 -11.03 11.35 11.29
N LEU A 52 -10.75 10.33 12.10
CA LEU A 52 -9.40 10.03 12.59
C LEU A 52 -8.50 9.55 11.44
N GLU A 53 -9.00 8.70 10.56
CA GLU A 53 -8.28 8.24 9.37
C GLU A 53 -7.98 9.38 8.39
N GLU A 54 -8.93 10.28 8.14
CA GLU A 54 -8.71 11.49 7.32
C GLU A 54 -7.61 12.38 7.91
N SER A 55 -7.62 12.57 9.23
CA SER A 55 -6.59 13.32 9.94
C SER A 55 -5.22 12.64 9.81
N TYR A 56 -5.16 11.32 9.98
CA TYR A 56 -3.94 10.54 9.80
C TYR A 56 -3.40 10.64 8.37
N ARG A 57 -4.26 10.48 7.36
CA ARG A 57 -3.89 10.56 5.93
C ARG A 57 -3.29 11.91 5.57
N ARG A 58 -3.86 12.99 6.12
CA ARG A 58 -3.33 14.35 5.94
C ARG A 58 -1.93 14.47 6.52
N VAL A 59 -1.74 14.01 7.77
CA VAL A 59 -0.43 14.05 8.44
C VAL A 59 0.61 13.22 7.71
N LEU A 60 0.26 12.01 7.25
CA LEU A 60 1.14 11.15 6.47
C LEU A 60 1.56 11.84 5.18
N THR A 61 0.60 12.38 4.41
CA THR A 61 0.88 13.09 3.16
C THR A 61 1.81 14.28 3.39
N GLU A 62 1.54 15.09 4.42
CA GLU A 62 2.40 16.23 4.77
C GLU A 62 3.82 15.79 5.15
N ARG A 63 3.97 14.66 5.87
CA ARG A 63 5.28 14.08 6.21
C ARG A 63 6.04 13.63 4.97
N CYS A 64 5.41 12.87 4.07
CA CYS A 64 6.05 12.41 2.84
C CYS A 64 6.50 13.60 1.98
N VAL A 65 5.67 14.64 1.85
CA VAL A 65 6.01 15.87 1.11
C VAL A 65 7.21 16.58 1.74
N ARG A 66 7.22 16.76 3.08
CA ARG A 66 8.34 17.40 3.78
C ARG A 66 9.64 16.61 3.65
N ALA A 67 9.55 15.28 3.71
CA ALA A 67 10.69 14.39 3.52
C ALA A 67 11.13 14.28 2.06
N LYS A 68 10.39 14.85 1.10
CA LYS A 68 10.55 14.60 -0.34
C LYS A 68 10.53 13.10 -0.68
N HIS A 69 9.77 12.34 0.10
CA HIS A 69 9.56 10.91 -0.11
C HIS A 69 8.43 10.71 -1.12
N PRO A 70 8.66 10.01 -2.25
CA PRO A 70 7.60 9.77 -3.23
C PRO A 70 6.46 8.95 -2.63
N LEU A 71 5.22 9.46 -2.78
CA LEU A 71 4.01 8.79 -2.32
C LEU A 71 3.02 8.70 -3.48
N ILE A 72 2.55 7.49 -3.77
CA ILE A 72 1.45 7.22 -4.71
C ILE A 72 0.21 6.87 -3.89
N ARG A 73 -0.89 7.58 -4.12
CA ARG A 73 -2.17 7.32 -3.45
C ARG A 73 -3.17 6.78 -4.45
N LEU A 74 -3.73 5.61 -4.15
CA LEU A 74 -4.81 4.98 -4.89
C LEU A 74 -6.08 5.09 -4.05
N GLU A 75 -7.03 5.90 -4.52
CA GLU A 75 -8.29 6.12 -3.83
C GLU A 75 -9.40 5.31 -4.51
N LEU A 76 -10.05 4.45 -3.73
CA LEU A 76 -11.16 3.61 -4.11
C LEU A 76 -12.44 4.16 -3.48
N PRO A 77 -13.59 4.13 -4.17
CA PRO A 77 -14.80 4.75 -3.65
C PRO A 77 -15.32 4.08 -2.38
N ARG A 78 -15.22 2.75 -2.28
CA ARG A 78 -15.69 1.94 -1.15
C ARG A 78 -15.06 0.56 -1.14
N MET A 79 -15.10 -0.12 -0.01
CA MET A 79 -14.63 -1.50 0.11
C MET A 79 -15.71 -2.48 -0.37
N ASP A 80 -15.84 -2.66 -1.69
CA ASP A 80 -16.73 -3.64 -2.30
C ASP A 80 -16.00 -4.53 -3.34
N ALA A 81 -16.65 -5.61 -3.75
CA ALA A 81 -16.07 -6.57 -4.70
C ALA A 81 -15.64 -5.91 -6.03
N PHE A 82 -16.38 -4.89 -6.47
CA PHE A 82 -16.05 -4.15 -7.70
C PHE A 82 -14.76 -3.35 -7.55
N SER A 83 -14.61 -2.60 -6.46
CA SER A 83 -13.44 -1.77 -6.18
C SER A 83 -12.20 -2.65 -5.96
N ILE A 84 -12.35 -3.75 -5.23
CA ILE A 84 -11.27 -4.74 -5.05
C ILE A 84 -10.88 -5.38 -6.38
N GLY A 85 -11.84 -5.81 -7.20
CA GLY A 85 -11.56 -6.36 -8.54
C GLY A 85 -10.84 -5.35 -9.45
N SER A 86 -11.27 -4.08 -9.41
CA SER A 86 -10.63 -2.99 -10.16
C SER A 86 -9.19 -2.77 -9.70
N LEU A 87 -8.92 -2.86 -8.39
CA LEU A 87 -7.58 -2.76 -7.83
C LEU A 87 -6.66 -3.90 -8.32
N PHE A 88 -7.17 -5.13 -8.37
CA PHE A 88 -6.42 -6.26 -8.94
C PHE A 88 -6.07 -6.03 -10.40
N CYS A 89 -7.05 -5.69 -11.23
CA CYS A 89 -6.81 -5.41 -12.65
C CYS A 89 -5.84 -4.24 -12.86
N PHE A 90 -5.90 -3.22 -12.00
CA PHE A 90 -4.94 -2.11 -12.01
C PHE A 90 -3.51 -2.62 -11.75
N PHE A 91 -3.30 -3.40 -10.69
CA PHE A 91 -1.96 -3.91 -10.37
C PHE A 91 -1.43 -4.91 -11.40
N GLU A 92 -2.29 -5.75 -11.99
CA GLU A 92 -1.91 -6.62 -13.11
C GLU A 92 -1.42 -5.81 -14.31
N THR A 93 -2.14 -4.74 -14.65
CA THR A 93 -1.76 -3.83 -15.74
C THR A 93 -0.44 -3.15 -15.44
N VAL A 94 -0.26 -2.62 -14.23
CA VAL A 94 0.98 -1.97 -13.80
C VAL A 94 2.15 -2.96 -13.83
N ALA A 95 1.95 -4.21 -13.39
CA ALA A 95 2.97 -5.25 -13.44
C ALA A 95 3.37 -5.57 -14.89
N ALA A 96 2.41 -5.76 -15.79
CA ALA A 96 2.69 -6.05 -17.20
C ALA A 96 3.43 -4.89 -17.91
N VAL A 97 3.02 -3.64 -17.63
CA VAL A 97 3.70 -2.45 -18.15
C VAL A 97 5.12 -2.35 -17.59
N ASN A 98 5.31 -2.55 -16.29
CA ASN A 98 6.63 -2.49 -15.65
C ASN A 98 7.55 -3.60 -16.14
N GLN A 99 7.05 -4.83 -16.33
CA GLN A 99 7.82 -5.93 -16.91
C GLN A 99 8.37 -5.55 -18.29
N ARG A 100 7.52 -4.96 -19.13
CA ARG A 100 7.93 -4.49 -20.45
C ARG A 100 8.95 -3.35 -20.38
N LEU A 101 8.75 -2.38 -19.49
CA LEU A 101 9.67 -1.24 -19.31
C LEU A 101 11.02 -1.66 -18.74
N ALA A 102 11.03 -2.66 -17.86
CA ALA A 102 12.24 -3.21 -17.26
C ALA A 102 12.93 -4.27 -18.14
N GLU A 103 12.38 -4.55 -19.34
CA GLU A 103 12.87 -5.60 -20.25
C GLU A 103 12.98 -6.98 -19.57
N ILE A 104 12.15 -7.23 -18.55
CA ILE A 104 12.10 -8.51 -17.85
C ILE A 104 11.31 -9.49 -18.73
N PRO A 105 11.83 -10.71 -18.98
CA PRO A 105 11.11 -11.73 -19.74
C PRO A 105 9.72 -12.00 -19.16
N GLY A 106 8.76 -12.33 -20.02
CA GLY A 106 7.36 -12.57 -19.67
C GLY A 106 7.20 -13.63 -18.56
N TRP A 107 6.07 -13.65 -17.87
CA TRP A 107 5.79 -14.70 -16.87
C TRP A 107 5.86 -16.13 -17.47
N ASP A 108 5.59 -16.28 -18.77
CA ASP A 108 5.77 -17.56 -19.48
C ASP A 108 7.25 -17.95 -19.70
N ASP A 109 8.16 -16.98 -19.78
CA ASP A 109 9.59 -17.23 -19.95
C ASP A 109 10.27 -17.64 -18.64
N GLN A 110 9.66 -17.33 -17.49
CA GLN A 110 10.12 -17.74 -16.16
C GLN A 110 9.74 -19.18 -15.79
N LYS A 111 8.99 -19.90 -16.63
CA LYS A 111 8.81 -21.36 -16.53
C LYS A 111 10.06 -22.14 -16.96
N GLN A 112 11.26 -21.67 -16.59
CA GLN A 112 12.31 -22.61 -16.25
C GLN A 112 11.91 -23.27 -14.93
N ALA A 113 10.92 -24.15 -15.05
CA ALA A 113 10.44 -25.02 -14.01
C ALA A 113 11.67 -25.67 -13.39
N ILE A 114 11.81 -25.55 -12.07
CA ILE A 114 12.48 -26.59 -11.32
C ILE A 114 11.73 -27.86 -11.75
N SER A 115 12.37 -28.73 -12.53
CA SER A 115 11.66 -29.89 -13.05
C SER A 115 11.19 -30.72 -11.86
N ALA A 116 10.05 -31.41 -11.98
CA ALA A 116 9.60 -32.30 -10.92
C ALA A 116 10.71 -33.28 -10.48
N GLU A 117 11.62 -33.62 -11.40
CA GLU A 117 12.83 -34.41 -11.13
C GLU A 117 13.84 -33.70 -10.23
N GLN A 118 14.06 -32.39 -10.39
CA GLN A 118 14.91 -31.60 -9.50
C GLN A 118 14.31 -31.45 -8.10
N LEU A 119 12.98 -31.35 -7.99
CA LEU A 119 12.29 -31.37 -6.69
C LEU A 119 12.37 -32.75 -6.03
N LEU A 120 12.21 -33.82 -6.80
CA LEU A 120 12.34 -35.20 -6.31
C LEU A 120 13.77 -35.52 -5.85
N ASP A 121 14.79 -35.01 -6.54
CA ASP A 121 16.21 -35.21 -6.18
C ASP A 121 16.62 -34.44 -4.91
N GLN A 122 15.91 -33.37 -4.56
CA GLN A 122 16.10 -32.66 -3.28
C GLN A 122 15.44 -33.41 -2.11
N VAL A 123 14.28 -34.02 -2.32
CA VAL A 123 13.54 -34.76 -1.28
C VAL A 123 14.21 -36.11 -0.97
N SER A 124 14.81 -36.76 -1.97
CA SER A 124 15.49 -38.06 -1.81
C SER A 124 16.85 -37.98 -1.10
N LYS A 125 17.39 -36.78 -0.87
CA LYS A 125 18.66 -36.52 -0.18
C LYS A 125 18.50 -36.11 1.30
N THR A 126 17.27 -36.11 1.81
CA THR A 126 16.91 -35.93 3.24
C THR A 126 16.48 -37.26 3.84
#